data_AF-A0A7Y1XSF7-F1
#
_entry.id   AF-A0A7Y1XSF7-F1
#
_cell.length_a   1.000
_cell.length_b   1.000
_cell.length_c   1.000
_cell.angle_alpha   90.00
_cell.angle_beta   90.00
_cell.angle_gamma   90.00
#
_symmetry.space_group_name_H-M   'P 1'
#
loop_
_entity.id
_entity.type
_entity.pdbx_description
1 polymer ?
#
loop_
_entity_poly.entity_id
_entity_poly.type
_entity_poly.pdbx_seq_one_letter_code
_entity_poly.pdbx_strand_id
1 'polypeptide(L)'
;MAAAVKRHPGRFLALAALPMQDPIAAGEELKHCVNELGFKGALVNGFTQRGETDAAYYYDMPEYRDFWQVASDLDVPFYLHPRMQLDSRAPIYDGHPWLKSSPWGFAVETSTHALRLCGSGLFDDFPNLRIILGHLGEGIPFGLWRIDARMAFSPRGYRGRRPIGDYFREHFHITVSGNFNDAALRCTIDTLGTEQLYFCSDYPFERMQDAADWFDNTTVISDDERERIGRSNAIRLFGLG
;
A
#
# COMPACT_ATOMS: atom_id res chain seq x y z
N MET A 1 10.57 15.26 -10.04
CA MET A 1 10.22 13.93 -10.60
C MET A 1 9.71 14.01 -12.05
N ALA A 2 8.70 14.83 -12.37
CA ALA A 2 8.14 14.95 -13.74
C ALA A 2 9.17 15.12 -14.86
N ALA A 3 10.18 15.98 -14.66
CA ALA A 3 11.25 16.19 -15.63
C ALA A 3 12.10 14.92 -15.90
N ALA A 4 12.28 14.06 -14.90
CA ALA A 4 13.01 12.80 -15.06
C ALA A 4 12.20 11.79 -15.88
N VAL A 5 10.89 11.68 -15.62
CA VAL A 5 9.96 10.88 -16.43
C VAL A 5 9.98 11.34 -17.88
N LYS A 6 9.93 12.66 -18.13
CA LYS A 6 9.94 13.24 -19.47
C LYS A 6 11.21 12.92 -20.29
N ARG A 7 12.33 12.62 -19.63
CA ARG A 7 13.57 12.19 -20.32
C ARG A 7 13.53 10.73 -20.79
N HIS A 8 12.68 9.89 -20.20
CA HIS A 8 12.54 8.48 -20.55
C HIS A 8 11.06 8.07 -20.63
N PRO A 9 10.29 8.69 -21.55
CA PRO A 9 8.88 8.36 -21.72
C PRO A 9 8.72 6.88 -22.09
N GLY A 10 7.65 6.25 -21.61
CA GLY A 10 7.39 4.81 -21.81
C GLY A 10 8.23 3.86 -20.95
N ARG A 11 9.18 4.38 -20.15
CA ARG A 11 9.97 3.57 -19.20
C ARG A 11 9.69 3.92 -17.75
N PHE A 12 9.44 5.19 -17.46
CA PHE A 12 9.13 5.66 -16.11
C PHE A 12 7.75 6.30 -16.05
N LEU A 13 7.11 6.13 -14.90
CA LEU A 13 5.97 6.90 -14.42
C LEU A 13 6.33 7.47 -13.05
N ALA A 14 5.47 8.34 -12.52
CA ALA A 14 5.67 8.91 -11.20
C ALA A 14 4.38 8.86 -10.38
N LEU A 15 4.57 8.70 -9.07
CA LEU A 15 3.56 8.86 -8.05
C LEU A 15 3.90 10.12 -7.24
N ALA A 16 2.87 10.85 -6.81
CA ALA A 16 3.00 12.08 -6.06
C ALA A 16 3.54 11.81 -4.65
N ALA A 17 4.49 12.63 -4.21
CA ALA A 17 4.83 12.78 -2.81
C ALA A 17 3.95 13.90 -2.24
N LEU A 18 3.32 13.69 -1.08
CA LEU A 18 2.28 14.58 -0.58
C LEU A 18 2.60 15.13 0.81
N PRO A 19 2.28 16.42 1.09
CA PRO A 19 2.44 17.04 2.40
C PRO A 19 1.29 16.66 3.34
N MET A 20 1.22 15.39 3.73
CA MET A 20 0.08 14.85 4.50
C MET A 20 -0.16 15.51 5.86
N GLN A 21 0.77 16.34 6.36
CA GLN A 21 0.58 17.19 7.53
C GLN A 21 -0.67 18.08 7.39
N ASP A 22 -1.01 18.49 6.16
CA ASP A 22 -2.18 19.27 5.80
C ASP A 22 -2.98 18.51 4.72
N PRO A 23 -4.12 17.87 5.08
CA PRO A 23 -4.93 17.10 4.13
C PRO A 23 -5.46 17.92 2.95
N ILE A 24 -5.73 19.21 3.15
CA ILE A 24 -6.23 20.10 2.09
C ILE A 24 -5.11 20.36 1.09
N ALA A 25 -3.92 20.75 1.59
CA ALA A 25 -2.76 20.96 0.72
C ALA A 25 -2.32 19.67 0.01
N ALA A 26 -2.43 18.51 0.67
CA ALA A 26 -2.17 17.22 0.06
C ALA A 26 -3.14 16.90 -1.10
N GLY A 27 -4.43 17.24 -0.95
CA GLY A 27 -5.41 17.09 -2.02
C GLY A 27 -5.11 17.97 -3.22
N GLU A 28 -4.78 19.25 -3.00
CA GLU A 28 -4.44 20.17 -4.09
C GLU A 28 -3.16 19.76 -4.82
N GLU A 29 -2.13 19.32 -4.10
CA GLU A 29 -0.91 18.83 -4.73
C GLU A 29 -1.14 17.52 -5.51
N LEU A 30 -2.02 16.64 -5.03
CA LEU A 30 -2.41 15.44 -5.79
C LEU A 30 -3.10 15.82 -7.10
N LYS A 31 -4.03 16.78 -7.08
CA LYS A 31 -4.70 17.29 -8.30
C LYS A 31 -3.69 17.86 -9.29
N HIS A 32 -2.77 18.72 -8.82
CA HIS A 32 -1.72 19.29 -9.66
C HIS A 32 -0.82 18.19 -10.26
N CYS A 33 -0.34 17.25 -9.44
CA CYS A 33 0.48 16.13 -9.91
C CYS A 33 -0.21 15.29 -10.98
N VAL A 34 -1.49 14.95 -10.79
CA VAL A 34 -2.22 14.09 -11.72
C VAL A 34 -2.60 14.85 -12.99
N ASN A 35 -3.26 16.01 -12.86
CA ASN A 35 -3.87 16.72 -13.98
C ASN A 35 -2.84 17.47 -14.84
N GLU A 36 -1.79 18.01 -14.23
CA GLU A 36 -0.82 18.87 -14.94
C GLU A 36 0.49 18.15 -15.21
N LEU A 37 0.94 17.27 -14.31
CA LEU A 37 2.22 16.55 -14.45
C LEU A 37 2.08 15.13 -14.98
N GLY A 38 0.85 14.61 -15.08
CA GLY A 38 0.56 13.26 -15.59
C GLY A 38 0.98 12.14 -14.65
N PHE A 39 1.08 12.41 -13.34
CA PHE A 39 1.38 11.37 -12.35
C PHE A 39 0.20 10.40 -12.24
N LYS A 40 0.49 9.15 -11.84
CA LYS A 40 -0.47 8.04 -11.89
C LYS A 40 -1.01 7.63 -10.52
N GLY A 41 -0.93 8.53 -9.53
CA GLY A 41 -1.33 8.28 -8.15
C GLY A 41 -0.39 8.93 -7.14
N ALA A 42 -0.43 8.46 -5.91
CA ALA A 42 0.41 8.93 -4.81
C ALA A 42 1.21 7.79 -4.18
N LEU A 43 2.38 8.10 -3.62
CA LEU A 43 3.10 7.23 -2.70
C LEU A 43 3.43 8.01 -1.45
N VAL A 44 2.96 7.50 -0.32
CA VAL A 44 3.09 8.16 0.99
C VAL A 44 3.60 7.14 2.01
N ASN A 45 4.58 7.58 2.81
CA ASN A 45 5.22 6.74 3.81
C ASN A 45 4.47 6.81 5.15
N GLY A 46 3.69 5.77 5.49
CA GLY A 46 2.92 5.57 6.72
C GLY A 46 2.21 6.81 7.23
N PHE A 47 2.03 6.96 8.55
CA PHE A 47 1.43 8.14 9.17
C PHE A 47 2.27 9.42 8.97
N THR A 48 1.67 10.58 9.26
CA THR A 48 2.38 11.87 9.32
C THR A 48 2.50 12.42 10.74
N GLN A 49 3.38 13.39 10.93
CA GLN A 49 3.56 14.15 12.18
C GLN A 49 3.40 15.65 11.88
N ARG A 50 2.83 16.40 12.82
CA ARG A 50 2.64 17.85 12.70
C ARG A 50 3.54 18.57 13.70
N GLY A 51 4.43 19.44 13.22
CA GLY A 51 5.42 20.12 14.07
C GLY A 51 6.33 19.14 14.82
N GLU A 52 6.78 19.51 16.01
CA GLU A 52 7.59 18.65 16.90
C GLU A 52 6.74 17.70 17.76
N THR A 53 5.49 17.43 17.36
CA THR A 53 4.63 16.56 18.15
C THR A 53 5.05 15.11 18.03
N ASP A 54 5.00 14.42 19.17
CA ASP A 54 5.16 12.97 19.28
C ASP A 54 3.86 12.21 18.92
N ALA A 55 3.06 12.81 18.03
CA ALA A 55 1.76 12.32 17.62
C ALA A 55 1.81 11.83 16.18
N ALA A 56 1.33 10.61 15.98
CA ALA A 56 1.19 9.99 14.67
C ALA A 56 -0.26 10.14 14.19
N TYR A 57 -0.44 10.86 13.09
CA TYR A 57 -1.72 11.13 12.46
C TYR A 57 -1.93 10.13 11.33
N TYR A 58 -2.90 9.23 11.53
CA TYR A 58 -3.25 8.20 10.56
C TYR A 58 -4.33 8.70 9.61
N TYR A 59 -4.26 8.22 8.37
CA TYR A 59 -5.11 8.71 7.29
C TYR A 59 -6.54 8.15 7.33
N ASP A 60 -6.90 7.30 8.29
CA ASP A 60 -8.30 6.92 8.54
C ASP A 60 -9.10 8.00 9.28
N MET A 61 -8.39 8.96 9.92
CA MET A 61 -8.99 10.00 10.75
C MET A 61 -9.94 10.90 9.94
N PRO A 62 -11.00 11.45 10.57
CA PRO A 62 -12.03 12.23 9.88
C PRO A 62 -11.49 13.43 9.07
N GLU A 63 -10.42 14.06 9.52
CA GLU A 63 -9.80 15.20 8.82
C GLU A 63 -9.20 14.86 7.44
N TYR A 64 -8.93 13.57 7.16
CA TYR A 64 -8.43 13.14 5.85
C TYR A 64 -9.55 12.79 4.87
N ARG A 65 -10.84 12.91 5.25
CA ARG A 65 -11.95 12.57 4.35
C ARG A 65 -11.96 13.43 3.09
N ASP A 66 -11.66 14.72 3.20
CA ASP A 66 -11.58 15.61 2.05
C ASP A 66 -10.43 15.22 1.10
N PHE A 67 -9.29 14.79 1.66
CA PHE A 67 -8.19 14.23 0.86
C PHE A 67 -8.63 12.96 0.11
N TRP A 68 -9.32 12.05 0.78
CA TRP A 68 -9.79 10.81 0.15
C TRP A 68 -10.87 11.05 -0.89
N GLN A 69 -11.74 12.06 -0.72
CA GLN A 69 -12.65 12.49 -1.77
C GLN A 69 -11.87 12.91 -3.03
N VAL A 70 -10.79 13.69 -2.88
CA VAL A 70 -9.96 14.09 -4.03
C VAL A 70 -9.30 12.88 -4.70
N ALA A 71 -8.72 11.95 -3.93
CA ALA A 71 -8.12 10.74 -4.48
C ALA A 71 -9.14 9.86 -5.22
N SER A 72 -10.36 9.79 -4.67
CA SER A 72 -11.52 9.12 -5.28
C SER A 72 -11.95 9.79 -6.58
N ASP A 73 -12.11 11.11 -6.60
CA ASP A 73 -12.54 11.88 -7.78
C ASP A 73 -11.54 11.80 -8.93
N LEU A 74 -10.24 11.78 -8.61
CA LEU A 74 -9.17 11.61 -9.60
C LEU A 74 -9.07 10.18 -10.11
N ASP A 75 -9.69 9.22 -9.42
CA ASP A 75 -9.64 7.79 -9.70
C ASP A 75 -8.20 7.30 -9.93
N VAL A 76 -7.34 7.55 -8.94
CA VAL A 76 -5.94 7.11 -8.94
C VAL A 76 -5.60 6.30 -7.69
N PRO A 77 -4.67 5.34 -7.77
CA PRO A 77 -4.25 4.56 -6.61
C PRO A 77 -3.39 5.36 -5.62
N PHE A 78 -3.47 4.97 -4.34
CA PHE A 78 -2.64 5.47 -3.25
C PHE A 78 -1.74 4.36 -2.72
N TYR A 79 -0.43 4.47 -2.92
CA TYR A 79 0.55 3.56 -2.36
C TYR A 79 0.87 3.97 -0.92
N LEU A 80 0.43 3.14 0.05
CA LEU A 80 0.78 3.30 1.45
C LEU A 80 2.08 2.53 1.73
N HIS A 81 3.20 3.23 1.63
CA HIS A 81 4.53 2.67 1.84
C HIS A 81 4.92 2.72 3.33
N PRO A 82 5.78 1.83 3.84
CA PRO A 82 6.22 1.92 5.23
C PRO A 82 7.05 3.15 5.60
N ARG A 83 7.11 3.41 6.90
CA ARG A 83 8.07 4.32 7.55
C ARG A 83 8.49 3.78 8.91
N MET A 84 9.51 4.40 9.50
CA MET A 84 9.86 4.17 10.91
C MET A 84 8.73 4.63 11.83
N GLN A 85 8.49 3.85 12.88
CA GLN A 85 7.63 4.24 14.00
C GLN A 85 8.21 5.44 14.75
N LEU A 86 7.37 6.08 15.57
CA LEU A 86 7.86 6.99 16.60
C LEU A 86 8.51 6.17 17.72
N ASP A 87 9.68 6.58 18.17
CA ASP A 87 10.40 5.86 19.25
C ASP A 87 9.54 5.75 20.52
N SER A 88 8.78 6.79 20.85
CA SER A 88 7.81 6.82 21.96
C SER A 88 6.68 5.79 21.86
N ARG A 89 6.34 5.35 20.64
CA ARG A 89 5.27 4.38 20.35
C ARG A 89 5.84 2.99 20.02
N ALA A 90 7.16 2.84 20.15
CA ALA A 90 7.90 1.63 19.80
C ALA A 90 8.70 1.02 20.98
N PRO A 91 8.28 1.11 22.26
CA PRO A 91 9.08 0.58 23.38
C PRO A 91 9.23 -0.94 23.35
N ILE A 92 8.35 -1.63 22.62
CA ILE A 92 8.45 -3.08 22.38
C ILE A 92 9.75 -3.51 21.67
N TYR A 93 10.45 -2.57 21.05
CA TYR A 93 11.72 -2.81 20.35
C TYR A 93 12.95 -2.35 21.15
N ASP A 94 12.78 -1.90 22.39
CA ASP A 94 13.90 -1.45 23.22
C ASP A 94 14.88 -2.61 23.46
N GLY A 95 16.17 -2.34 23.25
CA GLY A 95 17.22 -3.36 23.27
C GLY A 95 17.26 -4.29 22.04
N HIS A 96 16.36 -4.11 21.08
CA HIS A 96 16.22 -4.97 19.89
C HIS A 96 16.17 -4.16 18.58
N PRO A 97 17.16 -3.27 18.31
CA PRO A 97 17.12 -2.36 17.17
C PRO A 97 17.08 -3.06 15.80
N TRP A 98 17.49 -4.34 15.71
CA TRP A 98 17.42 -5.14 14.49
C TRP A 98 15.99 -5.50 14.05
N LEU A 99 14.99 -5.30 14.91
CA LEU A 99 13.57 -5.44 14.55
C LEU A 99 12.94 -4.12 14.12
N LYS A 100 13.59 -2.98 14.40
CA LYS A 100 13.16 -1.68 13.86
C LYS A 100 13.46 -1.65 12.36
N SER A 101 12.63 -0.97 11.57
CA SER A 101 12.70 -0.92 10.08
C SER A 101 12.13 -2.17 9.36
N SER A 102 12.60 -2.44 8.13
CA SER A 102 12.11 -3.48 7.22
C SER A 102 12.08 -4.92 7.76
N PRO A 103 12.94 -5.35 8.71
CA PRO A 103 12.87 -6.74 9.19
C PRO A 103 11.55 -7.11 9.87
N TRP A 104 10.86 -6.13 10.47
CA TRP A 104 9.58 -6.37 11.15
C TRP A 104 8.75 -5.10 11.35
N GLY A 105 9.37 -4.04 11.87
CA GLY A 105 8.67 -2.82 12.27
C GLY A 105 7.83 -2.18 11.16
N PHE A 106 8.38 -2.07 9.95
CA PHE A 106 7.68 -1.51 8.80
C PHE A 106 6.35 -2.20 8.51
N ALA A 107 6.34 -3.54 8.51
CA ALA A 107 5.13 -4.30 8.26
C ALA A 107 4.10 -4.11 9.39
N VAL A 108 4.53 -4.07 10.66
CA VAL A 108 3.61 -3.85 11.79
C VAL A 108 2.91 -2.50 11.70
N GLU A 109 3.65 -1.43 11.41
CA GLU A 109 3.10 -0.08 11.29
C GLU A 109 2.13 0.03 10.11
N THR A 110 2.58 -0.42 8.94
CA THR A 110 1.85 -0.28 7.68
C THR A 110 0.61 -1.17 7.63
N SER A 111 0.70 -2.41 8.13
CA SER A 111 -0.45 -3.30 8.23
C SER A 111 -1.51 -2.75 9.19
N THR A 112 -1.10 -2.20 10.32
CA THR A 112 -2.02 -1.57 11.27
C THR A 112 -2.71 -0.38 10.63
N HIS A 113 -1.97 0.48 9.90
CA HIS A 113 -2.54 1.61 9.18
C HIS A 113 -3.56 1.14 8.12
N ALA A 114 -3.21 0.15 7.29
CA ALA A 114 -4.11 -0.42 6.28
C ALA A 114 -5.42 -0.97 6.89
N LEU A 115 -5.32 -1.73 7.98
CA LEU A 115 -6.49 -2.29 8.67
C LEU A 115 -7.36 -1.19 9.31
N ARG A 116 -6.76 -0.08 9.76
CA ARG A 116 -7.52 1.10 10.22
C ARG A 116 -8.33 1.72 9.08
N LEU A 117 -7.77 1.82 7.87
CA LEU A 117 -8.52 2.30 6.70
C LEU A 117 -9.76 1.42 6.46
N CYS A 118 -9.61 0.09 6.46
CA CYS A 118 -10.74 -0.85 6.35
C CYS A 118 -11.81 -0.61 7.42
N GLY A 119 -11.40 -0.51 8.68
CA GLY A 119 -12.35 -0.40 9.80
C GLY A 119 -13.00 0.97 9.99
N SER A 120 -12.51 1.99 9.30
CA SER A 120 -12.97 3.37 9.46
C SER A 120 -14.22 3.74 8.65
N GLY A 121 -14.73 2.81 7.82
CA GLY A 121 -15.78 3.10 6.84
C GLY A 121 -15.31 3.92 5.64
N LEU A 122 -13.99 4.03 5.42
CA LEU A 122 -13.42 4.74 4.25
C LEU A 122 -13.95 4.22 2.93
N PHE A 123 -13.93 2.90 2.77
CA PHE A 123 -14.34 2.26 1.52
C PHE A 123 -15.86 2.20 1.33
N ASP A 124 -16.63 2.41 2.41
CA ASP A 124 -18.08 2.61 2.29
C ASP A 124 -18.41 4.02 1.75
N ASP A 125 -17.63 5.02 2.18
CA ASP A 125 -17.78 6.40 1.74
C ASP A 125 -17.23 6.58 0.30
N PHE A 126 -16.15 5.88 -0.05
CA PHE A 126 -15.46 5.99 -1.35
C PHE A 126 -15.13 4.60 -1.95
N PRO A 127 -16.08 3.98 -2.67
CA PRO A 127 -15.97 2.59 -3.12
C PRO A 127 -15.01 2.35 -4.30
N ASN A 128 -14.49 3.39 -4.95
CA ASN A 128 -13.52 3.27 -6.05
C ASN A 128 -12.06 3.47 -5.60
N LEU A 129 -11.82 3.74 -4.31
CA LEU A 129 -10.45 3.86 -3.79
C LEU A 129 -9.68 2.56 -3.94
N ARG A 130 -8.43 2.71 -4.37
CA ARG A 130 -7.46 1.63 -4.58
C ARG A 130 -6.20 1.93 -3.79
N ILE A 131 -5.88 1.07 -2.83
CA ILE A 131 -4.70 1.19 -1.97
C ILE A 131 -3.65 0.18 -2.41
N ILE A 132 -2.42 0.62 -2.61
CA ILE A 132 -1.30 -0.28 -2.91
C ILE A 132 -0.51 -0.53 -1.62
N LEU A 133 -0.20 -1.80 -1.35
CA LEU A 133 0.71 -2.23 -0.29
C LEU A 133 1.89 -3.01 -0.87
N GLY A 134 3.06 -2.79 -0.29
CA GLY A 134 4.28 -3.53 -0.60
C GLY A 134 4.34 -4.89 0.10
N HIS A 135 5.47 -5.57 -0.06
CA HIS A 135 5.93 -6.62 0.86
C HIS A 135 4.95 -7.79 1.01
N LEU A 136 4.24 -8.12 -0.07
CA LEU A 136 3.16 -9.12 -0.08
C LEU A 136 2.03 -8.79 0.93
N GLY A 137 1.68 -7.51 1.03
CA GLY A 137 0.54 -7.04 1.81
C GLY A 137 0.84 -6.92 3.30
N GLU A 138 2.10 -6.69 3.66
CA GLU A 138 2.53 -6.40 5.05
C GLU A 138 2.10 -7.49 6.05
N GLY A 139 2.04 -8.75 5.60
CA GLY A 139 1.61 -9.90 6.41
C GLY A 139 0.10 -10.01 6.62
N ILE A 140 -0.71 -9.06 6.12
CA ILE A 140 -2.17 -9.12 6.24
C ILE A 140 -2.76 -10.37 5.58
N PRO A 141 -2.37 -10.80 4.36
CA PRO A 141 -2.97 -11.97 3.71
C PRO A 141 -2.95 -13.22 4.60
N PHE A 142 -1.82 -13.47 5.27
CA PHE A 142 -1.66 -14.59 6.21
C PHE A 142 -2.66 -14.52 7.38
N GLY A 143 -2.90 -13.32 7.92
CA GLY A 143 -3.78 -13.10 9.07
C GLY A 143 -5.26 -12.87 8.74
N LEU A 144 -5.61 -12.70 7.47
CA LEU A 144 -6.89 -12.09 7.07
C LEU A 144 -8.11 -12.87 7.59
N TRP A 145 -8.10 -14.19 7.42
CA TRP A 145 -9.18 -15.05 7.94
C TRP A 145 -9.35 -14.91 9.45
N ARG A 146 -8.24 -14.87 10.19
CA ARG A 146 -8.26 -14.74 11.65
C ARG A 146 -8.82 -13.38 12.06
N ILE A 147 -8.47 -12.31 11.37
CA ILE A 147 -8.98 -10.96 11.65
C ILE A 147 -10.50 -10.96 11.58
N ASP A 148 -11.08 -11.43 10.47
CA ASP A 148 -12.54 -11.48 10.30
C ASP A 148 -13.20 -12.40 11.33
N ALA A 149 -12.68 -13.61 11.53
CA ALA A 149 -13.22 -14.57 12.49
C ALA A 149 -13.24 -14.00 13.92
N ARG A 150 -12.20 -13.25 14.32
CA ARG A 150 -12.12 -12.66 15.66
C ARG A 150 -13.00 -11.41 15.80
N MET A 151 -13.13 -10.60 14.76
CA MET A 151 -14.05 -9.45 14.76
C MET A 151 -15.52 -9.89 14.80
N ALA A 152 -15.86 -10.99 14.13
CA ALA A 152 -17.20 -11.59 14.21
C ALA A 152 -17.47 -12.22 15.58
N PHE A 153 -16.50 -12.97 16.13
CA PHE A 153 -16.65 -13.63 17.43
C PHE A 153 -16.67 -12.65 18.62
N SER A 154 -15.90 -11.57 18.54
CA SER A 154 -15.80 -10.57 19.61
C SER A 154 -15.83 -9.16 19.01
N PRO A 155 -17.04 -8.67 18.65
CA PRO A 155 -17.20 -7.36 18.04
C PRO A 155 -16.63 -6.25 18.93
N ARG A 156 -15.89 -5.34 18.30
CA ARG A 156 -15.38 -4.09 18.90
C ARG A 156 -15.83 -2.93 18.03
N GLY A 157 -15.58 -1.70 18.48
CA GLY A 157 -15.87 -0.49 17.69
C GLY A 157 -15.35 -0.63 16.26
N TYR A 158 -16.27 -0.60 15.31
CA TYR A 158 -16.05 -0.86 13.89
C TYR A 158 -17.08 -0.07 13.10
N ARG A 159 -16.64 0.79 12.17
CA ARG A 159 -17.55 1.61 11.36
C ARG A 159 -17.87 0.97 10.01
N GLY A 160 -17.01 0.08 9.51
CA GLY A 160 -17.23 -0.62 8.26
C GLY A 160 -18.55 -1.39 8.24
N ARG A 161 -19.19 -1.47 7.07
CA ARG A 161 -20.46 -2.20 6.87
C ARG A 161 -20.26 -3.67 6.49
N ARG A 162 -19.08 -4.06 6.04
CA ARG A 162 -18.70 -5.42 5.61
C ARG A 162 -17.52 -5.96 6.44
N PRO A 163 -17.21 -7.26 6.42
CA PRO A 163 -15.96 -7.80 6.96
C PRO A 163 -14.71 -7.08 6.44
N ILE A 164 -13.63 -7.06 7.24
CA ILE A 164 -12.37 -6.43 6.84
C ILE A 164 -11.78 -7.15 5.63
N GLY A 165 -11.88 -8.48 5.59
CA GLY A 165 -11.41 -9.27 4.46
C GLY A 165 -12.10 -8.94 3.14
N ASP A 166 -13.35 -8.47 3.16
CA ASP A 166 -14.05 -8.07 1.95
C ASP A 166 -13.46 -6.76 1.40
N TYR A 167 -13.29 -5.75 2.26
CA TYR A 167 -12.62 -4.52 1.85
C TYR A 167 -11.19 -4.76 1.40
N PHE A 168 -10.45 -5.63 2.11
CA PHE A 168 -9.07 -5.91 1.76
C PHE A 168 -8.97 -6.56 0.37
N ARG A 169 -9.81 -7.55 0.07
CA ARG A 169 -9.83 -8.19 -1.25
C ARG A 169 -10.29 -7.26 -2.38
N GLU A 170 -11.14 -6.27 -2.09
CA GLU A 170 -11.70 -5.40 -3.12
C GLU A 170 -10.85 -4.16 -3.40
N HIS A 171 -10.23 -3.57 -2.38
CA HIS A 171 -9.57 -2.27 -2.49
C HIS A 171 -8.04 -2.33 -2.45
N PHE A 172 -7.45 -3.46 -2.05
CA PHE A 172 -5.99 -3.55 -1.87
C PHE A 172 -5.29 -4.28 -3.01
N HIS A 173 -4.29 -3.58 -3.56
CA HIS A 173 -3.40 -4.01 -4.60
C HIS A 173 -2.03 -4.32 -4.00
N ILE A 174 -1.51 -5.52 -4.21
CA ILE A 174 -0.36 -6.04 -3.47
C ILE A 174 0.85 -6.15 -4.38
N THR A 175 2.01 -5.64 -3.95
CA THR A 175 3.26 -5.84 -4.68
C THR A 175 4.17 -6.83 -3.96
N VAL A 176 5.02 -7.54 -4.72
CA VAL A 176 6.01 -8.50 -4.19
C VAL A 176 7.28 -7.85 -3.62
N SER A 177 7.31 -6.51 -3.53
CA SER A 177 8.49 -5.71 -3.17
C SER A 177 9.23 -6.27 -1.95
N GLY A 178 10.53 -6.52 -2.07
CA GLY A 178 11.37 -7.02 -0.96
C GLY A 178 10.96 -8.35 -0.34
N ASN A 179 10.05 -9.12 -0.95
CA ASN A 179 9.58 -10.39 -0.41
C ASN A 179 9.56 -11.48 -1.49
N PHE A 180 10.75 -11.80 -1.99
CA PHE A 180 11.01 -12.77 -3.06
C PHE A 180 10.94 -14.21 -2.54
N ASN A 181 9.76 -14.61 -2.04
CA ASN A 181 9.56 -15.88 -1.35
C ASN A 181 8.32 -16.62 -1.85
N ASP A 182 8.51 -17.85 -2.34
CA ASP A 182 7.46 -18.68 -2.92
C ASP A 182 6.34 -19.04 -1.92
N ALA A 183 6.66 -19.26 -0.64
CA ALA A 183 5.67 -19.62 0.36
C ALA A 183 4.74 -18.44 0.69
N ALA A 184 5.32 -17.25 0.85
CA ALA A 184 4.57 -16.01 1.06
C ALA A 184 3.72 -15.65 -0.16
N LEU A 185 4.28 -15.81 -1.37
CA LEU A 185 3.57 -15.61 -2.64
C LEU A 185 2.35 -16.53 -2.72
N ARG A 186 2.52 -17.83 -2.46
CA ARG A 186 1.43 -18.81 -2.50
C ARG A 186 0.32 -18.48 -1.50
N CYS A 187 0.68 -18.14 -0.27
CA CYS A 187 -0.29 -17.71 0.73
C CYS A 187 -1.09 -16.48 0.27
N THR A 188 -0.43 -15.52 -0.36
CA THR A 188 -1.08 -14.31 -0.88
C THR A 188 -2.05 -14.64 -2.01
N ILE A 189 -1.63 -15.48 -2.97
CA ILE A 189 -2.46 -15.94 -4.09
C ILE A 189 -3.68 -16.72 -3.60
N ASP A 190 -3.49 -17.64 -2.66
CA ASP A 190 -4.60 -18.43 -2.09
C ASP A 190 -5.62 -17.54 -1.36
N THR A 191 -5.18 -16.37 -0.87
CA THR A 191 -6.02 -15.44 -0.09
C THR A 191 -6.74 -14.40 -0.96
N LEU A 192 -6.08 -13.88 -2.00
CA LEU A 192 -6.51 -12.71 -2.78
C LEU A 192 -6.67 -12.99 -4.29
N GLY A 193 -6.11 -14.10 -4.79
CA GLY A 193 -5.93 -14.34 -6.21
C GLY A 193 -4.78 -13.51 -6.82
N THR A 194 -4.70 -13.53 -8.16
CA THR A 194 -3.60 -12.91 -8.91
C THR A 194 -3.95 -11.59 -9.60
N GLU A 195 -5.24 -11.20 -9.64
CA GLU A 195 -5.71 -10.03 -10.39
C GLU A 195 -5.26 -8.67 -9.82
N GLN A 196 -4.91 -8.65 -8.54
CA GLN A 196 -4.44 -7.47 -7.82
C GLN A 196 -3.06 -7.70 -7.22
N LEU A 197 -2.25 -8.53 -7.87
CA LEU A 197 -0.87 -8.79 -7.49
C LEU A 197 0.09 -8.25 -8.56
N TYR A 198 1.20 -7.64 -8.12
CA TYR A 198 2.09 -6.86 -8.98
C TYR A 198 3.56 -7.16 -8.69
N PHE A 199 4.37 -7.30 -9.73
CA PHE A 199 5.82 -7.30 -9.59
C PHE A 199 6.34 -5.92 -9.17
N CYS A 200 7.25 -5.87 -8.20
CA CYS A 200 7.95 -4.69 -7.76
C CYS A 200 9.26 -5.12 -7.11
N SER A 201 10.36 -4.41 -7.36
CA SER A 201 11.67 -4.78 -6.84
C SER A 201 12.00 -4.15 -5.49
N ASP A 202 11.48 -2.96 -5.18
CA ASP A 202 11.93 -2.11 -4.06
C ASP A 202 13.35 -1.53 -4.20
N TYR A 203 13.78 -1.30 -5.43
CA TYR A 203 15.02 -0.55 -5.67
C TYR A 203 14.92 0.88 -5.10
N PRO A 204 15.94 1.40 -4.40
CA PRO A 204 17.31 0.88 -4.29
C PRO A 204 17.63 0.08 -3.03
N PHE A 205 16.64 -0.24 -2.19
CA PHE A 205 16.87 -1.00 -0.95
C PHE A 205 17.12 -2.48 -1.24
N GLU A 206 16.53 -2.98 -2.32
CA GLU A 206 16.77 -4.31 -2.86
C GLU A 206 17.48 -4.26 -4.22
N ARG A 207 18.11 -5.39 -4.58
CA ARG A 207 18.73 -5.55 -5.91
C ARG A 207 17.66 -5.95 -6.92
N MET A 208 17.54 -5.18 -8.01
CA MET A 208 16.61 -5.51 -9.10
C MET A 208 16.83 -6.91 -9.67
N GLN A 209 18.09 -7.37 -9.74
CA GLN A 209 18.44 -8.70 -10.24
C GLN A 209 17.85 -9.81 -9.38
N ASP A 210 17.88 -9.69 -8.05
CA ASP A 210 17.35 -10.72 -7.15
C ASP A 210 15.83 -10.86 -7.31
N ALA A 211 15.14 -9.72 -7.45
CA ALA A 211 13.71 -9.68 -7.71
C ALA A 211 13.36 -10.38 -9.04
N ALA A 212 14.08 -10.02 -10.11
CA ALA A 212 13.86 -10.57 -11.45
C ALA A 212 14.20 -12.06 -11.50
N ASP A 213 15.35 -12.48 -10.98
CA ASP A 213 15.79 -13.88 -10.98
C ASP A 213 14.81 -14.76 -10.21
N TRP A 214 14.35 -14.34 -9.03
CA TRP A 214 13.33 -15.08 -8.31
C TRP A 214 12.01 -15.12 -9.09
N PHE A 215 11.56 -13.97 -9.60
CA PHE A 215 10.28 -13.88 -10.29
C PHE A 215 10.26 -14.66 -11.59
N ASP A 216 11.37 -14.80 -12.31
CA ASP A 216 11.43 -15.59 -13.54
C ASP A 216 11.48 -17.10 -13.27
N ASN A 217 12.00 -17.52 -12.11
CA ASN A 217 12.23 -18.93 -11.78
C ASN A 217 11.20 -19.54 -10.82
N THR A 218 10.32 -18.75 -10.21
CA THR A 218 9.30 -19.29 -9.28
C THR A 218 8.34 -20.25 -10.00
N THR A 219 8.06 -21.38 -9.36
CA THR A 219 7.12 -22.40 -9.85
C THR A 219 5.71 -22.27 -9.25
N VAL A 220 5.48 -21.23 -8.45
CA VAL A 220 4.19 -20.98 -7.78
C VAL A 220 3.13 -20.48 -8.76
N ILE A 221 3.56 -19.79 -9.83
CA ILE A 221 2.68 -19.16 -10.82
C ILE A 221 2.93 -19.73 -12.21
N SER A 222 1.85 -19.83 -12.99
CA SER A 222 1.89 -20.14 -14.42
C SER A 222 2.46 -18.98 -15.25
N ASP A 223 2.79 -19.23 -16.52
CA ASP A 223 3.29 -18.19 -17.43
C ASP A 223 2.25 -17.08 -17.66
N ASP A 224 0.96 -17.42 -17.73
CA ASP A 224 -0.13 -16.43 -17.86
C ASP A 224 -0.28 -15.58 -16.60
N GLU A 225 -0.06 -16.14 -15.41
CA GLU A 225 -0.02 -15.39 -14.16
C GLU A 225 1.24 -14.52 -14.07
N ARG A 226 2.38 -15.02 -14.57
CA ARG A 226 3.64 -14.28 -14.61
C ARG A 226 3.53 -13.03 -15.48
N GLU A 227 2.92 -13.12 -16.66
CA GLU A 227 2.65 -11.95 -17.51
C GLU A 227 1.66 -10.98 -16.86
N ARG A 228 0.62 -11.49 -16.19
CA ARG A 228 -0.33 -10.65 -15.46
C ARG A 228 0.31 -9.87 -14.32
N ILE A 229 0.96 -10.58 -13.41
CA ILE A 229 1.61 -10.01 -12.22
C ILE A 229 2.79 -9.14 -12.62
N GLY A 230 3.59 -9.57 -13.61
CA GLY A 230 4.77 -8.88 -14.07
C GLY A 230 4.48 -7.61 -14.87
N ARG A 231 3.29 -7.51 -15.49
CA ARG A 231 3.03 -6.45 -16.46
C ARG A 231 1.57 -6.02 -16.57
N SER A 232 0.67 -6.89 -17.03
CA SER A 232 -0.63 -6.43 -17.54
C SER A 232 -1.56 -5.91 -16.44
N ASN A 233 -1.43 -6.41 -15.21
CA ASN A 233 -2.14 -5.86 -14.06
C ASN A 233 -1.75 -4.38 -13.82
N ALA A 234 -0.45 -4.06 -13.87
CA ALA A 234 0.04 -2.69 -13.65
C ALA A 234 -0.42 -1.73 -14.76
N ILE A 235 -0.40 -2.21 -16.01
CA ILE A 235 -0.93 -1.47 -17.17
C ILE A 235 -2.39 -1.08 -16.92
N ARG A 236 -3.21 -2.02 -16.46
CA ARG A 236 -4.63 -1.79 -16.13
C ARG A 236 -4.78 -0.83 -14.94
N LEU A 237 -4.06 -1.05 -13.85
CA LEU A 237 -4.16 -0.24 -12.63
C LEU A 237 -3.85 1.24 -12.87
N PHE A 238 -2.79 1.52 -13.63
CA PHE A 238 -2.30 2.87 -13.88
C PHE A 238 -2.79 3.49 -15.20
N GLY A 239 -3.64 2.78 -15.96
CA GLY A 239 -4.15 3.23 -17.25
C GLY A 239 -3.01 3.58 -18.22
N LEU A 240 -2.11 2.63 -18.45
CA LEU A 240 -0.99 2.79 -19.38
C LEU A 240 -1.43 2.33 -20.77
N GLY A 241 -1.12 3.13 -21.79
CA GLY A 241 -1.41 2.85 -23.21
C GLY A 241 -0.16 2.57 -24.01
#